data_AF-A0A2D5PHQ7-F1
#
_entry.id   AF-A0A2D5PHQ7-F1
#
_cell.length_a   1.000
_cell.length_b   1.000
_cell.length_c   1.000
_cell.angle_alpha   90.00
_cell.angle_beta   90.00
_cell.angle_gamma   90.00
#
_symmetry.space_group_name_H-M   'P 1'
#
loop_
_entity.id
_entity.type
_entity.pdbx_description
1 polymer ?
#
loop_
_entity_poly.entity_id
_entity_poly.type
_entity_poly.pdbx_seq_one_letter_code
_entity_poly.pdbx_strand_id
1 'polypeptide(L)'
;MKGLRGSAWLSNVPLHADQQSLAGCTPQISELIEDTLPLVWHLMSRNGLTGAVPVCFIYINPRTPLADNAAALLSLLDQLDGMEAAVVPVSASHTAILHSVRLALPELTARRLEQIQFLYIGDNANRRAMEAMASESRMRFAYHALY
;
A
#
# COMPACT_ATOMS: atom_id res chain seq x y z
N MET A 1 -21.83 -16.58 8.75
CA MET A 1 -20.44 -16.34 9.19
C MET A 1 -20.45 -15.13 10.12
N LYS A 2 -19.89 -15.25 11.34
CA LYS A 2 -19.75 -14.15 12.31
C LYS A 2 -18.91 -13.04 11.67
N GLY A 3 -19.34 -11.78 11.84
CA GLY A 3 -18.92 -10.62 11.05
C GLY A 3 -17.40 -10.43 10.97
N LEU A 4 -16.89 -10.42 9.73
CA LEU A 4 -15.53 -9.99 9.43
C LEU A 4 -15.52 -8.46 9.41
N ARG A 5 -14.73 -7.87 10.31
CA ARG A 5 -14.21 -6.50 10.21
C ARG A 5 -13.57 -6.33 8.83
N GLY A 6 -13.88 -5.24 8.10
CA GLY A 6 -13.14 -4.68 6.96
C GLY A 6 -12.68 -5.65 5.87
N SER A 7 -13.16 -5.49 4.64
CA SER A 7 -12.61 -6.26 3.53
C SER A 7 -11.17 -5.81 3.19
N ALA A 8 -10.22 -6.75 3.22
CA ALA A 8 -8.83 -6.52 2.80
C ALA A 8 -8.55 -7.27 1.49
N TRP A 9 -7.90 -6.59 0.53
CA TRP A 9 -7.59 -7.15 -0.79
C TRP A 9 -6.16 -6.81 -1.19
N LEU A 10 -5.51 -7.72 -1.91
CA LEU A 10 -4.21 -7.49 -2.53
C LEU A 10 -4.43 -7.06 -3.99
N SER A 11 -3.94 -5.88 -4.35
CA SER A 11 -3.86 -5.41 -5.73
C SER A 11 -2.69 -6.06 -6.46
N ASN A 12 -2.60 -5.84 -7.77
CA ASN A 12 -1.45 -6.15 -8.64
C ASN A 12 -0.85 -7.57 -8.56
N VAL A 13 -1.62 -8.59 -8.17
CA VAL A 13 -1.22 -10.00 -8.31
C VAL A 13 -1.44 -10.44 -9.76
N PRO A 14 -0.43 -10.96 -10.46
CA PRO A 14 -0.64 -11.50 -11.81
C PRO A 14 -1.60 -12.69 -11.76
N LEU A 15 -2.67 -12.63 -12.55
CA LEU A 15 -3.74 -13.63 -12.64
C LEU A 15 -3.29 -14.97 -13.27
N HIS A 16 -2.10 -15.01 -13.89
CA HIS A 16 -1.59 -16.17 -14.61
C HIS A 16 -0.18 -16.54 -14.15
N ALA A 17 -0.03 -17.82 -13.75
CA ALA A 17 1.18 -18.37 -13.16
C ALA A 17 2.41 -18.43 -14.11
N ASP A 18 2.19 -18.24 -15.41
CA ASP A 18 3.07 -18.78 -16.44
C ASP A 18 3.78 -17.73 -17.32
N GLN A 19 3.73 -16.44 -16.97
CA GLN A 19 4.55 -15.43 -17.64
C GLN A 19 5.67 -14.94 -16.71
N GLN A 20 6.83 -15.59 -16.86
CA GLN A 20 8.15 -15.18 -16.38
C GLN A 20 8.24 -14.88 -14.88
N SER A 21 8.35 -15.99 -14.13
CA SER A 21 8.89 -16.07 -12.76
C SER A 21 8.02 -15.46 -11.65
N LEU A 22 6.94 -16.16 -11.34
CA LEU A 22 6.37 -16.24 -9.99
C LEU A 22 7.23 -17.11 -9.03
N ALA A 23 8.55 -17.18 -9.22
CA ALA A 23 9.46 -17.86 -8.29
C ALA A 23 9.68 -17.08 -6.96
N GLY A 24 8.66 -16.39 -6.45
CA GLY A 24 8.75 -15.60 -5.22
C GLY A 24 7.45 -14.95 -4.71
N CYS A 25 6.27 -15.36 -5.18
CA CYS A 25 5.05 -14.58 -4.97
C CYS A 25 3.87 -15.31 -4.29
N THR A 26 3.97 -16.57 -3.89
CA THR A 26 2.76 -17.34 -3.48
C THR A 26 2.62 -17.67 -1.99
N PRO A 27 3.69 -17.82 -1.18
CA PRO A 27 3.57 -17.87 0.29
C PRO A 27 4.09 -16.61 1.01
N GLN A 28 5.22 -16.08 0.56
CA GLN A 28 5.95 -15.00 1.26
C GLN A 28 5.19 -13.66 1.25
N ILE A 29 4.41 -13.39 0.19
CA ILE A 29 3.56 -12.20 0.13
C ILE A 29 2.35 -12.36 1.05
N SER A 30 1.76 -13.56 1.09
CA SER A 30 0.67 -13.88 2.00
C SER A 30 1.14 -13.76 3.45
N GLU A 31 2.29 -14.33 3.81
CA GLU A 31 2.93 -14.16 5.13
C GLU A 31 3.18 -12.69 5.45
N LEU A 32 3.77 -11.93 4.51
CA LEU A 32 4.01 -10.50 4.69
C LEU A 32 2.71 -9.72 4.96
N ILE A 33 1.62 -10.05 4.26
CA ILE A 33 0.31 -9.43 4.47
C ILE A 33 -0.27 -9.87 5.82
N GLU A 34 -0.24 -11.16 6.14
CA GLU A 34 -0.72 -11.72 7.40
C GLU A 34 -0.01 -11.10 8.61
N ASP A 35 1.30 -10.93 8.53
CA ASP A 35 2.12 -10.27 9.55
C ASP A 35 1.81 -8.77 9.66
N THR A 36 1.46 -8.13 8.54
CA THR A 36 1.17 -6.69 8.48
C THR A 36 -0.27 -6.36 8.91
N LEU A 37 -1.22 -7.28 8.73
CA LEU A 37 -2.65 -7.08 8.99
C LEU A 37 -2.97 -6.62 10.42
N PRO A 38 -2.42 -7.22 11.50
CA PRO A 38 -2.65 -6.73 12.86
C PRO A 38 -2.25 -5.27 13.06
N LEU A 39 -1.14 -4.86 12.44
CA LEU A 39 -0.64 -3.48 12.50
C LEU A 39 -1.53 -2.54 11.70
N VAL A 40 -2.02 -2.96 10.54
CA VAL A 40 -3.01 -2.21 9.76
C VAL A 40 -4.27 -1.97 10.58
N TRP A 41 -4.83 -3.01 11.22
CA TRP A 41 -6.03 -2.86 12.05
C TRP A 41 -5.81 -1.96 13.26
N HIS A 42 -4.64 -2.06 13.90
CA HIS A 42 -4.26 -1.15 14.97
C HIS A 42 -4.20 0.31 14.47
N LEU A 43 -3.53 0.57 13.34
CA LEU A 43 -3.46 1.90 12.75
C LEU A 43 -4.83 2.44 12.34
N MET A 44 -5.68 1.61 11.72
CA MET A 44 -7.03 2.00 11.31
C MET A 44 -7.86 2.43 12.53
N SER A 45 -7.87 1.60 13.58
CA SER A 45 -8.58 1.90 14.82
C SER A 45 -8.07 3.18 15.48
N ARG A 46 -6.75 3.42 15.49
CA ARG A 46 -6.15 4.61 16.12
C ARG A 46 -6.51 5.90 15.36
N ASN A 47 -6.73 5.80 14.06
CA ASN A 47 -7.09 6.95 13.21
C ASN A 47 -8.61 7.10 13.03
N GLY A 48 -9.42 6.39 13.83
CA GLY A 48 -10.89 6.50 13.80
C GLY A 48 -11.55 5.89 12.55
N LEU A 49 -10.79 5.15 11.74
CA LEU A 49 -11.31 4.48 10.56
C LEU A 49 -11.90 3.14 11.00
N THR A 50 -13.22 3.02 10.84
CA THR A 50 -14.00 1.86 11.28
C THR A 50 -13.99 0.75 10.23
N GLY A 51 -14.37 -0.47 10.63
CA GLY A 51 -14.26 -1.69 9.81
C GLY A 51 -15.15 -1.76 8.54
N ALA A 52 -15.64 -0.63 8.03
CA ALA A 52 -16.27 -0.52 6.72
C ALA A 52 -15.31 -0.02 5.62
N VAL A 53 -14.18 0.60 5.99
CA VAL A 53 -13.21 1.12 5.01
C VAL A 53 -12.43 -0.04 4.38
N PRO A 54 -12.40 -0.17 3.05
CA PRO A 54 -11.62 -1.20 2.38
C PRO A 54 -10.11 -0.96 2.58
N VAL A 55 -9.37 -2.04 2.81
CA VAL A 55 -7.91 -2.02 2.85
C VAL A 55 -7.35 -2.66 1.59
N CYS A 56 -6.59 -1.87 0.85
CA CYS A 56 -5.94 -2.27 -0.39
C CYS A 56 -4.43 -2.39 -0.16
N PHE A 57 -3.93 -3.62 -0.14
CA PHE A 57 -2.50 -3.89 -0.18
C PHE A 57 -1.98 -3.75 -1.59
N ILE A 58 -0.79 -3.18 -1.75
CA ILE A 58 -0.05 -3.20 -3.01
C ILE A 58 1.34 -3.77 -2.78
N TYR A 59 1.68 -4.81 -3.54
CA TYR A 59 3.00 -5.39 -3.45
C TYR A 59 3.97 -4.64 -4.36
N ILE A 60 5.02 -4.09 -3.77
CA ILE A 60 6.13 -3.47 -4.48
C ILE A 60 7.26 -4.49 -4.57
N ASN A 61 7.50 -5.04 -5.76
CA ASN A 61 8.53 -6.05 -5.95
C ASN A 61 9.89 -5.37 -6.20
N PRO A 62 10.89 -5.51 -5.32
CA PRO A 62 12.19 -4.89 -5.54
C PRO A 62 12.96 -5.44 -6.75
N ARG A 63 12.51 -6.57 -7.32
CA ARG A 63 13.09 -7.18 -8.53
C ARG A 63 12.48 -6.63 -9.82
N THR A 64 11.34 -5.94 -9.76
CA THR A 64 10.75 -5.29 -10.93
C THR A 64 11.29 -3.87 -11.08
N PRO A 65 11.35 -3.34 -12.31
CA PRO A 65 11.67 -1.94 -12.54
C PRO A 65 10.83 -1.00 -11.67
N LEU A 66 11.45 0.08 -11.17
CA LEU A 66 10.75 1.08 -10.35
C LEU A 66 9.55 1.70 -11.08
N ALA A 67 9.66 1.88 -12.40
CA ALA A 67 8.59 2.39 -13.25
C ALA A 67 7.36 1.49 -13.25
N ASP A 68 7.54 0.16 -13.27
CA ASP A 68 6.44 -0.79 -13.26
C ASP A 68 5.75 -0.82 -11.90
N ASN A 69 6.53 -0.76 -10.81
CA ASN A 69 5.98 -0.62 -9.46
C ASN A 69 5.21 0.70 -9.29
N ALA A 70 5.71 1.80 -9.85
CA ALA A 70 5.03 3.09 -9.83
C ALA A 70 3.73 3.05 -10.64
N ALA A 71 3.75 2.44 -11.84
CA ALA A 71 2.57 2.27 -12.67
C ALA A 71 1.50 1.40 -11.99
N ALA A 72 1.90 0.32 -11.30
CA ALA A 72 0.97 -0.49 -10.52
C ALA A 72 0.34 0.30 -9.36
N LEU A 73 1.12 1.15 -8.68
CA LEU A 73 0.62 2.05 -7.64
C LEU A 73 -0.39 3.06 -8.20
N LEU A 74 -0.07 3.68 -9.33
CA LEU A 74 -0.97 4.61 -10.01
C LEU A 74 -2.27 3.92 -10.43
N SER A 75 -2.18 2.72 -11.02
CA SER A 75 -3.35 1.95 -11.44
C SER A 75 -4.27 1.59 -10.25
N LEU A 76 -3.72 1.24 -9.09
CA LEU A 76 -4.52 1.03 -7.88
C LEU A 76 -5.20 2.33 -7.45
N LEU A 77 -4.46 3.44 -7.40
CA LEU A 77 -5.00 4.72 -6.93
C LEU A 77 -6.06 5.29 -7.89
N ASP A 78 -5.95 5.02 -9.20
CA ASP A 78 -6.99 5.35 -10.18
C ASP A 78 -8.30 4.59 -9.91
N GLN A 79 -8.21 3.34 -9.47
CA GLN A 79 -9.40 2.54 -9.10
C GLN A 79 -10.06 3.04 -7.81
N LEU A 80 -9.30 3.75 -6.97
CA LEU A 80 -9.75 4.29 -5.69
C LEU A 80 -10.09 5.77 -5.75
N ASP A 81 -10.04 6.41 -6.92
CA ASP A 81 -10.27 7.83 -7.06
C ASP A 81 -11.68 8.21 -6.56
N GLY A 82 -11.73 9.14 -5.61
CA GLY A 82 -12.98 9.55 -4.95
C GLY A 82 -13.61 8.52 -4.00
N MET A 83 -12.93 7.40 -3.70
CA MET A 83 -13.36 6.41 -2.71
C MET A 83 -12.64 6.60 -1.37
N GLU A 84 -13.35 6.34 -0.27
CA GLU A 84 -12.72 6.17 1.04
C GLU A 84 -12.08 4.78 1.12
N ALA A 85 -10.76 4.74 1.25
CA ALA A 85 -9.99 3.50 1.29
C ALA A 85 -8.69 3.68 2.08
N ALA A 86 -8.10 2.57 2.52
CA ALA A 86 -6.75 2.56 3.07
C ALA A 86 -5.81 1.82 2.12
N VAL A 87 -4.67 2.43 1.78
CA VAL A 87 -3.65 1.84 0.90
C VAL A 87 -2.42 1.49 1.73
N VAL A 88 -1.96 0.25 1.59
CA VAL A 88 -0.84 -0.32 2.34
C VAL A 88 0.20 -0.86 1.36
N PRO A 89 1.27 -0.11 1.05
CA PRO A 89 2.37 -0.67 0.28
C PRO A 89 3.15 -1.68 1.13
N VAL A 90 3.37 -2.86 0.58
CA VAL A 90 4.15 -3.94 1.21
C VAL A 90 5.27 -4.37 0.28
N SER A 91 6.43 -4.65 0.87
CA SER A 91 7.62 -5.08 0.14
C SER A 91 8.62 -5.72 1.08
N ALA A 92 9.45 -6.61 0.55
CA ALA A 92 10.67 -7.04 1.22
C ALA A 92 11.73 -5.93 1.30
N SER A 93 11.54 -4.79 0.60
CA SER A 93 12.44 -3.64 0.62
C SER A 93 11.67 -2.34 0.83
N HIS A 94 11.83 -1.73 2.00
CA HIS A 94 11.21 -0.43 2.31
C HIS A 94 11.73 0.71 1.43
N THR A 95 12.99 0.62 0.98
CA THR A 95 13.57 1.58 0.02
C THR A 95 12.92 1.47 -1.36
N ALA A 96 12.51 0.26 -1.77
CA ALA A 96 11.76 0.09 -3.02
C ALA A 96 10.39 0.79 -2.94
N ILE A 97 9.68 0.66 -1.81
CA ILE A 97 8.43 1.40 -1.57
C ILE A 97 8.66 2.91 -1.71
N LEU A 98 9.66 3.45 -1.00
CA LEU A 98 9.99 4.87 -1.03
C LEU A 98 10.23 5.37 -2.46
N HIS A 99 11.06 4.66 -3.23
CA HIS A 99 11.40 5.07 -4.59
C HIS A 99 10.23 4.93 -5.57
N SER A 100 9.40 3.90 -5.44
CA SER A 100 8.19 3.75 -6.26
C SER A 100 7.17 4.86 -6.01
N VAL A 101 6.93 5.22 -4.74
CA VAL A 101 6.05 6.34 -4.40
C VAL A 101 6.60 7.66 -4.92
N ARG A 102 7.91 7.89 -4.74
CA ARG A 102 8.57 9.11 -5.25
C ARG A 102 8.47 9.25 -6.77
N LEU A 103 8.56 8.13 -7.48
CA LEU A 103 8.44 8.13 -8.94
C LEU A 103 6.99 8.38 -9.40
N ALA A 104 5.99 7.86 -8.68
CA ALA A 104 4.58 8.08 -8.98
C ALA A 104 4.09 9.49 -8.60
N LEU A 105 4.76 10.16 -7.65
CA LEU A 105 4.31 11.40 -7.02
C LEU A 105 3.81 12.50 -7.98
N PRO A 106 4.49 12.82 -9.10
CA PRO A 106 4.03 13.86 -10.01
C PRO A 106 2.60 13.62 -10.50
N GLU A 107 2.26 12.36 -10.78
CA GLU A 107 0.93 11.96 -11.23
C GLU A 107 -0.09 11.92 -10.08
N LEU A 108 0.34 11.61 -8.85
CA LEU A 108 -0.55 11.57 -7.68
C LEU A 108 -1.15 12.93 -7.36
N THR A 109 -0.39 14.00 -7.53
CA THR A 109 -0.84 15.38 -7.20
C THR A 109 -2.02 15.86 -8.04
N ALA A 110 -2.26 15.23 -9.20
CA ALA A 110 -3.37 15.58 -10.09
C ALA A 110 -4.69 14.85 -9.75
N ARG A 111 -4.70 13.96 -8.74
CA ARG A 111 -5.81 13.05 -8.41
C ARG A 111 -6.55 13.46 -7.15
N ARG A 112 -7.77 12.94 -6.94
CA ARG A 112 -8.60 13.23 -5.76
C ARG A 112 -8.41 12.16 -4.69
N LEU A 113 -7.25 12.19 -4.06
CA LEU A 113 -6.82 11.18 -3.08
C LEU A 113 -7.09 11.60 -1.63
N GLU A 114 -7.88 12.66 -1.38
CA GLU A 114 -8.08 13.22 -0.02
C GLU A 114 -8.83 12.28 0.94
N GLN A 115 -9.55 11.30 0.38
CA GLN A 115 -10.27 10.27 1.12
C GLN A 115 -9.44 9.00 1.35
N ILE A 116 -8.24 8.94 0.76
CA ILE A 116 -7.37 7.78 0.89
C ILE A 116 -6.47 7.95 2.12
N GLN A 117 -6.48 6.93 2.97
CA GLN A 117 -5.55 6.78 4.07
C GLN A 117 -4.34 5.95 3.60
N PHE A 118 -3.20 6.61 3.45
CA PHE A 118 -1.94 5.96 3.16
C PHE A 118 -1.30 5.45 4.46
N LEU A 119 -1.17 4.13 4.58
CA LEU A 119 -0.64 3.45 5.77
C LEU A 119 0.76 2.92 5.48
N TYR A 120 1.78 3.58 6.04
CA TYR A 120 3.15 3.11 5.92
C TYR A 120 3.57 2.29 7.13
N ILE A 121 3.86 1.01 6.92
CA ILE A 121 4.37 0.09 7.95
C ILE A 121 5.77 -0.34 7.50
N GLY A 122 6.80 0.16 8.17
CA GLY A 122 8.18 -0.08 7.73
C GLY A 122 9.23 0.75 8.46
N ASP A 123 10.33 1.01 7.77
CA ASP A 123 11.52 1.67 8.32
C ASP A 123 11.25 3.14 8.72
N ASN A 124 11.59 3.48 9.97
CA ASN A 124 11.49 4.83 10.51
C ASN A 124 12.34 5.87 9.78
N ALA A 125 13.43 5.45 9.14
CA ALA A 125 14.25 6.34 8.31
C ALA A 125 13.45 6.94 7.14
N ASN A 126 12.47 6.20 6.61
CA ASN A 126 11.66 6.63 5.47
C ASN A 126 10.43 7.44 5.88
N ARG A 127 10.04 7.42 7.17
CA ARG A 127 8.78 8.02 7.66
C ARG A 127 8.59 9.44 7.17
N ARG A 128 9.56 10.33 7.37
CA ARG A 128 9.44 11.76 7.02
C ARG A 128 9.21 11.98 5.53
N ALA A 129 9.91 11.21 4.70
CA ALA A 129 9.77 11.30 3.25
C ALA A 129 8.40 10.77 2.80
N MET A 130 7.94 9.65 3.36
CA MET A 130 6.63 9.09 3.07
C MET A 130 5.49 10.03 3.49
N GLU A 131 5.60 10.65 4.67
CA GLU A 131 4.65 11.64 5.18
C GLU A 131 4.57 12.88 4.27
N ALA A 132 5.72 13.39 3.83
CA ALA A 132 5.78 14.51 2.89
C ALA A 132 5.11 14.18 1.55
N MET A 133 5.40 13.02 0.97
CA MET A 133 4.79 12.58 -0.30
C MET A 133 3.28 12.34 -0.18
N ALA A 134 2.82 11.78 0.94
CA ALA A 134 1.39 11.65 1.23
C ALA A 134 0.72 13.02 1.34
N SER A 135 1.35 13.97 2.04
CA SER A 135 0.84 15.34 2.14
C SER A 135 0.79 16.06 0.79
N GLU A 136 1.81 15.89 -0.06
CA GLU A 136 1.88 16.52 -1.39
C GLU A 136 0.79 15.98 -2.33
N SER A 137 0.46 14.69 -2.20
CA SER A 137 -0.66 14.04 -2.89
C SER A 137 -2.00 14.16 -2.15
N ARG A 138 -2.06 14.96 -1.07
CA ARG A 138 -3.24 15.20 -0.21
C ARG A 138 -3.84 13.96 0.45
N MET A 139 -3.13 12.85 0.47
CA MET A 139 -3.54 11.65 1.20
C MET A 139 -3.39 11.86 2.71
N ARG A 140 -4.28 11.22 3.49
CA ARG A 140 -4.08 11.13 4.94
C ARG A 140 -2.95 10.14 5.22
N PHE A 141 -2.08 10.43 6.18
CA PHE A 141 -0.92 9.59 6.47
C PHE A 141 -1.01 8.95 7.85
N ALA A 142 -0.70 7.66 7.95
CA ALA A 142 -0.46 7.01 9.23
C ALA A 142 0.72 6.05 9.12
N TYR A 143 1.42 5.87 10.25
CA TYR A 143 2.71 5.21 10.28
C TYR A 143 2.85 4.27 11.47
N HIS A 144 3.47 3.11 11.22
CA HIS A 144 3.99 2.20 12.23
C HIS A 144 5.42 1.76 11.88
N ALA A 145 6.30 1.75 12.87
CA ALA A 145 7.69 1.30 12.69
C ALA A 145 7.77 -0.23 12.76
N LEU A 146 8.52 -0.86 11.86
CA LEU A 146 9.04 -2.20 12.09
C LEU A 146 10.40 -2.05 12.79
N TYR A 147 10.50 -2.59 14.01
CA TYR A 147 11.72 -2.55 14.83
C TYR A 147 12.70 -3.64 14.45
#